data_AF-A0A9W7BZQ1-F1
#
_entry.id   AF-A0A9W7BZQ1-F1
#
_cell.length_a   1.000
_cell.length_b   1.000
_cell.length_c   1.000
_cell.angle_alpha   90.00
_cell.angle_beta   90.00
_cell.angle_gamma   90.00
#
_symmetry.space_group_name_H-M   'P 1'
#
loop_
_entity.id
_entity.type
_entity.pdbx_description
1 polymer ?
#
loop_
_entity_poly.entity_id
_entity_poly.type
_entity_poly.pdbx_seq_one_letter_code
_entity_poly.pdbx_strand_id
1 'polypeptide(L)'
;MKDVKGKTVAKNNLPSKDCVVCGRPFTWRKKWERCWDDVTTCSKSCNAQRKRGELAGDGVDDPGAASAKRKSARKAKREGTADPALFSKPCTICNTPSDLLIRCQVDSSKEWNMVCKGCWPSVSGGVTDGDADHPHYRYGGLWKNRYAAAP
;
A
#
# COMPACT_ATOMS: atom_id res chain seq x y z
N MET A 1 37.02 13.40 2.13
CA MET A 1 36.84 12.28 3.07
C MET A 1 37.64 11.12 2.55
N LYS A 2 38.14 10.32 3.49
CA LYS A 2 39.10 9.25 3.27
C LYS A 2 38.39 8.05 2.65
N ASP A 3 38.91 7.52 1.54
CA ASP A 3 38.56 6.18 1.04
C ASP A 3 38.73 5.14 2.17
N VAL A 4 38.28 3.90 1.95
CA VAL A 4 38.53 2.74 2.83
C VAL A 4 40.03 2.57 3.21
N LYS A 5 40.94 3.30 2.54
CA LYS A 5 42.38 3.49 2.84
C LYS A 5 42.81 4.92 3.24
N GLY A 6 42.01 5.71 3.94
CA GLY A 6 42.56 6.84 4.70
C GLY A 6 43.00 8.09 3.91
N LYS A 7 42.70 8.22 2.60
CA LYS A 7 43.25 9.30 1.74
C LYS A 7 42.28 10.47 1.52
N THR A 8 42.64 11.68 1.96
CA THR A 8 41.90 12.91 1.64
C THR A 8 41.97 13.22 0.14
N VAL A 9 40.92 12.87 -0.60
CA VAL A 9 40.76 13.25 -2.01
C VAL A 9 40.63 14.78 -2.10
N ALA A 10 41.54 15.42 -2.83
CA ALA A 10 41.45 16.85 -3.16
C ALA A 10 40.13 17.12 -3.90
N LYS A 11 39.48 18.26 -3.66
CA LYS A 11 38.16 18.59 -4.26
C LYS A 11 38.15 18.47 -5.80
N ASN A 12 39.31 18.60 -6.46
CA ASN A 12 39.47 18.48 -7.90
C ASN A 12 39.46 17.04 -8.43
N ASN A 13 39.62 16.03 -7.58
CA ASN A 13 39.66 14.60 -7.94
C ASN A 13 38.36 13.86 -7.56
N LEU A 14 37.26 14.57 -7.36
CA LEU A 14 35.97 13.96 -7.06
C LEU A 14 35.40 13.30 -8.33
N PRO A 15 34.82 12.09 -8.22
CA PRO A 15 34.18 11.47 -9.36
C PRO A 15 33.02 12.34 -9.84
N SER A 16 32.87 12.42 -11.16
CA SER A 16 31.81 13.15 -11.86
C SER A 16 30.95 12.18 -12.65
N LYS A 17 29.65 12.46 -12.73
CA LYS A 17 28.66 11.74 -13.54
C LYS A 17 27.82 12.75 -14.31
N ASP A 18 27.23 12.32 -15.43
CA ASP A 18 26.29 13.13 -16.19
C ASP A 18 24.85 12.90 -15.72
N CYS A 19 24.08 13.98 -15.59
CA CYS A 19 22.70 13.90 -15.18
C CYS A 19 21.82 13.36 -16.32
N VAL A 20 21.14 12.24 -16.10
CA VAL A 20 20.25 11.61 -17.11
C VAL A 20 19.06 12.49 -17.54
N VAL A 21 18.78 13.57 -16.80
CA VAL A 21 17.64 14.46 -17.08
C VAL A 21 18.05 15.75 -17.78
N CYS A 22 19.19 16.35 -17.40
CA CYS A 22 19.60 17.65 -17.94
C CYS A 22 20.94 17.63 -18.67
N GLY A 23 21.63 16.49 -18.74
CA GLY A 23 22.91 16.31 -19.42
C GLY A 23 24.10 17.07 -18.79
N ARG A 24 23.89 17.75 -17.65
CA ARG A 24 24.96 18.51 -17.00
C ARG A 24 25.85 17.57 -16.15
N PRO A 25 27.19 17.72 -16.22
CA PRO A 25 28.08 16.99 -15.34
C PRO A 25 27.87 17.45 -13.90
N PHE A 26 27.90 16.52 -12.96
CA PHE A 26 27.82 16.81 -11.54
C PHE A 26 28.83 15.97 -10.76
N THR A 27 29.53 16.64 -9.85
CA THR A 27 30.52 16.01 -8.96
C THR A 27 29.85 15.42 -7.74
N TRP A 28 30.48 14.42 -7.15
CA TRP A 28 30.10 13.83 -5.86
C TRP A 28 29.82 14.89 -4.77
N ARG A 29 28.85 14.59 -3.90
CA ARG A 29 28.45 15.41 -2.75
C ARG A 29 28.35 14.53 -1.51
N LYS A 30 28.67 15.08 -0.34
CA LYS A 30 28.62 14.36 0.95
C LYS A 30 27.29 13.63 1.22
N LYS A 31 26.17 14.21 0.81
CA LYS A 31 24.84 13.59 0.98
C LYS A 31 24.65 12.26 0.21
N TRP A 32 25.53 11.97 -0.74
CA TRP A 32 25.49 10.78 -1.61
C TRP A 32 26.52 9.72 -1.20
N GLU A 33 27.17 9.87 -0.06
CA GLU A 33 28.20 8.95 0.43
C GLU A 33 27.74 7.48 0.44
N ARG A 34 26.47 7.21 0.75
CA ARG A 34 25.93 5.85 0.85
C ARG A 34 25.27 5.30 -0.42
N CYS A 35 25.11 6.12 -1.46
CA CYS A 35 24.32 5.76 -2.64
C CYS A 35 24.86 6.41 -3.91
N TRP A 36 26.16 6.74 -3.95
CA TRP A 36 26.75 7.42 -5.10
C TRP A 36 26.58 6.63 -6.39
N ASP A 37 26.68 5.30 -6.32
CA ASP A 37 26.50 4.40 -7.46
C ASP A 37 25.08 4.49 -8.05
N ASP A 38 24.06 4.61 -7.20
CA ASP A 38 22.64 4.74 -7.61
C ASP A 38 22.25 6.15 -8.07
N VAL A 39 23.06 7.18 -7.76
CA VAL A 39 22.71 8.57 -8.09
C VAL A 39 22.97 8.85 -9.57
N THR A 40 21.88 9.08 -10.30
CA THR A 40 21.88 9.42 -11.74
C THR A 40 21.47 10.86 -12.05
N THR A 41 21.07 11.65 -11.04
CA THR A 41 20.54 13.01 -11.22
C THR A 41 21.24 14.05 -10.36
N CYS A 42 21.49 15.23 -10.96
CA CYS A 42 22.28 16.28 -10.31
C CYS A 42 21.54 17.04 -9.19
N SER A 43 20.20 16.97 -9.14
CA SER A 43 19.38 17.77 -8.22
C SER A 43 18.06 17.09 -7.87
N LYS A 44 17.39 17.59 -6.81
CA LYS A 44 16.02 17.16 -6.47
C LYS A 44 15.03 17.47 -7.59
N SER A 45 15.22 18.59 -8.31
CA SER A 45 14.36 18.98 -9.43
C SER A 45 14.46 17.96 -10.57
N CYS A 46 15.70 17.60 -10.96
CA CYS A 46 15.93 16.57 -11.97
C CYS A 46 15.39 15.20 -11.52
N ASN A 47 15.60 14.80 -10.27
CA ASN A 47 15.02 13.55 -9.76
C ASN A 47 13.48 13.56 -9.82
N ALA A 48 12.84 14.68 -9.49
CA ALA A 48 11.38 14.82 -9.58
C ALA A 48 10.90 14.78 -11.04
N GLN A 49 11.63 15.41 -11.96
CA GLN A 49 11.31 15.35 -13.39
C GLN A 49 11.46 13.93 -13.96
N ARG A 50 12.51 13.20 -13.58
CA ARG A 50 12.69 11.79 -13.94
C ARG A 50 11.50 10.95 -13.48
N LYS A 51 11.10 11.09 -12.21
CA LYS A 51 9.94 10.38 -11.64
C LYS A 51 8.63 10.73 -12.33
N ARG A 52 8.46 11.97 -12.80
CA ARG A 52 7.28 12.37 -13.59
C ARG A 52 7.29 11.76 -14.99
N GLY A 53 8.46 11.66 -15.61
CA GLY A 53 8.62 11.01 -16.92
C GLY A 53 8.36 9.50 -16.86
N GLU A 54 8.83 8.81 -15.82
CA GLU A 54 8.55 7.37 -15.59
C GLU A 54 7.04 7.08 -15.42
N LEU A 55 6.26 8.05 -14.94
CA LEU A 55 4.81 7.93 -14.76
C LEU A 55 3.99 8.35 -15.99
N ALA A 56 4.63 8.91 -17.02
CA ALA A 56 3.95 9.40 -18.22
C ALA A 56 3.89 8.36 -19.36
N GLY A 57 4.42 7.15 -19.13
CA GLY A 57 4.47 6.06 -20.10
C GLY A 57 3.40 4.99 -19.89
N ASP A 58 2.15 5.38 -19.66
CA ASP A 58 0.95 4.56 -19.85
C ASP A 58 -0.27 5.52 -19.86
N GLY A 59 -1.19 5.32 -20.79
CA GLY A 59 -2.22 6.30 -21.13
C GLY A 59 -3.21 6.63 -20.00
N VAL A 60 -3.38 7.94 -19.79
CA VAL A 60 -4.54 8.68 -19.22
C VAL A 60 -4.83 8.48 -17.72
N ASP A 61 -4.40 9.46 -16.91
CA ASP A 61 -5.16 10.05 -15.79
C ASP A 61 -4.51 11.39 -15.36
N ASP A 62 -5.30 12.46 -15.24
CA ASP A 62 -4.87 13.77 -14.76
C ASP A 62 -4.43 13.73 -13.27
N PRO A 63 -3.15 14.02 -12.93
CA PRO A 63 -2.66 13.93 -11.55
C PRO A 63 -3.24 15.03 -10.63
N GLY A 64 -3.82 16.09 -11.18
CA GLY A 64 -4.52 17.13 -10.44
C GLY A 64 -5.85 16.63 -9.88
N ALA A 65 -6.64 15.94 -10.71
CA ALA A 65 -7.89 15.32 -10.33
C ALA A 65 -7.69 14.18 -9.32
N ALA A 66 -6.64 13.37 -9.46
CA ALA A 66 -6.29 12.33 -8.48
C ALA A 66 -5.95 12.92 -7.09
N SER A 67 -5.26 14.06 -7.04
CA SER A 67 -4.92 14.75 -5.78
C SER A 67 -6.15 15.38 -5.12
N ALA A 68 -7.06 15.97 -5.90
CA ALA A 68 -8.34 16.50 -5.41
C ALA A 68 -9.23 15.38 -4.88
N LYS A 69 -9.41 14.28 -5.63
CA LYS A 69 -10.15 13.08 -5.19
C LYS A 69 -9.60 12.51 -3.87
N ARG A 70 -8.27 12.41 -3.74
CA ARG A 70 -7.61 11.95 -2.50
C ARG A 70 -7.85 12.89 -1.31
N LYS A 71 -7.90 14.20 -1.53
CA LYS A 71 -8.20 15.20 -0.48
C LYS A 71 -9.67 15.13 -0.07
N SER A 72 -10.60 15.07 -1.02
CA SER A 72 -12.04 14.93 -0.75
C SER A 72 -12.36 13.63 -0.02
N ALA A 73 -11.76 12.50 -0.41
CA ALA A 73 -11.92 11.22 0.30
C ALA A 73 -11.37 11.26 1.74
N ARG A 74 -10.24 11.95 1.97
CA ARG A 74 -9.70 12.18 3.33
C ARG A 74 -10.62 13.06 4.18
N LYS A 75 -11.27 14.07 3.58
CA LYS A 75 -12.25 14.93 4.26
C LYS A 75 -13.52 14.15 4.63
N ALA A 76 -14.09 13.39 3.69
CA ALA A 76 -15.25 12.53 3.94
C ALA A 76 -15.00 11.50 5.06
N LYS A 77 -13.80 10.91 5.12
CA LYS A 77 -13.40 10.02 6.23
C LYS A 77 -13.40 10.71 7.61
N ARG A 78 -13.03 11.99 7.68
CA ARG A 78 -13.02 12.76 8.94
C ARG A 78 -14.42 13.20 9.34
N GLU A 79 -15.27 13.50 8.36
CA GLU A 79 -16.64 14.00 8.57
C GLU A 79 -17.66 12.87 8.73
N GLY A 80 -17.25 11.60 8.60
CA GLY A 80 -18.13 10.43 8.75
C GLY A 80 -19.09 10.21 7.57
N THR A 81 -18.91 10.94 6.46
CA THR A 81 -19.72 10.88 5.24
C THR A 81 -19.12 9.98 4.16
N ALA A 82 -18.18 9.12 4.54
CA ALA A 82 -17.56 8.18 3.61
C ALA A 82 -18.59 7.13 3.17
N ASP A 83 -18.69 6.87 1.87
CA ASP A 83 -19.54 5.81 1.32
C ASP A 83 -19.13 4.44 1.91
N PRO A 84 -20.01 3.77 2.69
CA PRO A 84 -19.73 2.47 3.28
C PRO A 84 -19.36 1.41 2.26
N ALA A 85 -19.93 1.48 1.04
CA ALA A 85 -19.70 0.50 -0.01
C ALA A 85 -18.20 0.40 -0.38
N LEU A 86 -17.47 1.52 -0.31
CA LEU A 86 -16.03 1.58 -0.57
C LEU A 86 -15.17 0.85 0.48
N PHE A 87 -15.74 0.52 1.64
CA PHE A 87 -15.03 -0.13 2.75
C PHE A 87 -15.65 -1.46 3.15
N SER A 88 -16.74 -1.88 2.49
CA SER A 88 -17.32 -3.20 2.61
C SER A 88 -16.31 -4.27 2.13
N LYS A 89 -16.34 -5.46 2.74
CA LYS A 89 -15.49 -6.58 2.33
C LYS A 89 -16.34 -7.69 1.72
N PRO A 90 -15.87 -8.39 0.69
CA PRO A 90 -16.59 -9.52 0.12
C PRO A 90 -16.57 -10.71 1.08
N CYS A 91 -17.68 -11.42 1.14
CA CYS A 91 -17.71 -12.76 1.72
C CYS A 91 -16.85 -13.71 0.90
N THR A 92 -15.99 -14.48 1.55
CA THR A 92 -15.15 -15.51 0.90
C THR A 92 -15.96 -16.61 0.21
N ILE A 93 -17.20 -16.87 0.65
CA ILE A 93 -18.07 -17.93 0.11
C ILE A 93 -18.93 -17.43 -1.06
N CYS A 94 -19.66 -16.32 -0.88
CA CYS A 94 -20.61 -15.82 -1.89
C CYS A 94 -20.12 -14.57 -2.64
N ASN A 95 -18.93 -14.05 -2.32
CA ASN A 95 -18.36 -12.80 -2.85
C ASN A 95 -19.23 -11.54 -2.69
N THR A 96 -20.35 -11.63 -1.95
CA THR A 96 -21.23 -10.49 -1.69
C THR A 96 -20.56 -9.54 -0.69
N PRO A 97 -20.45 -8.24 -1.00
CA PRO A 97 -19.93 -7.26 -0.05
C PRO A 97 -20.87 -7.17 1.16
N SER A 98 -20.28 -7.12 2.36
CA SER A 98 -21.02 -6.94 3.60
C SER A 98 -20.27 -6.02 4.56
N ASP A 99 -21.02 -5.27 5.35
CA ASP A 99 -20.49 -4.42 6.42
C ASP A 99 -20.31 -5.18 7.75
N LEU A 100 -20.76 -6.43 7.81
CA LEU A 100 -20.67 -7.29 8.98
C LEU A 100 -20.31 -8.72 8.56
N LEU A 101 -19.08 -9.12 8.85
CA LEU A 101 -18.54 -10.44 8.50
C LEU A 101 -18.07 -11.16 9.75
N ILE A 102 -18.16 -12.48 9.75
CA ILE A 102 -17.60 -13.36 10.75
C ILE A 102 -16.23 -13.78 10.25
N ARG A 103 -15.21 -13.54 11.05
CA ARG A 103 -13.87 -14.04 10.78
C ARG A 103 -13.77 -15.46 11.34
N CYS A 104 -13.51 -16.44 10.49
CA CYS A 104 -13.38 -17.83 10.93
C CYS A 104 -12.34 -18.60 10.08
N GLN A 105 -11.79 -19.66 10.66
CA GLN A 105 -11.14 -20.73 9.90
C GLN A 105 -12.19 -21.80 9.62
N VAL A 106 -12.19 -22.41 8.44
CA VAL A 106 -13.23 -23.37 8.02
C VAL A 106 -12.65 -24.73 7.62
N ASP A 107 -11.34 -24.80 7.40
CA ASP A 107 -10.64 -25.99 6.93
C ASP A 107 -9.23 -26.11 7.57
N SER A 108 -8.53 -27.19 7.24
CA SER A 108 -7.22 -27.52 7.81
C SER A 108 -6.08 -26.55 7.44
N SER A 109 -6.26 -25.67 6.44
CA SER A 109 -5.28 -24.65 6.02
C SER A 109 -5.03 -23.62 7.11
N LYS A 110 -5.97 -23.44 8.04
CA LYS A 110 -5.95 -22.40 9.07
C LYS A 110 -5.96 -20.98 8.48
N GLU A 111 -6.38 -20.81 7.24
CA GLU A 111 -6.60 -19.48 6.65
C GLU A 111 -7.81 -18.79 7.27
N TRP A 112 -7.70 -17.47 7.46
CA TRP A 112 -8.78 -16.66 8.00
C TRP A 112 -9.72 -16.20 6.90
N ASN A 113 -10.91 -16.77 6.88
CA ASN A 113 -12.00 -16.41 5.99
C ASN A 113 -12.84 -15.28 6.59
N MET A 114 -13.46 -14.49 5.72
CA MET A 114 -14.47 -13.49 6.07
C MET A 114 -15.81 -13.98 5.52
N VAL A 115 -16.72 -14.41 6.38
CA VAL A 115 -17.97 -15.08 5.98
C VAL A 115 -19.15 -14.22 6.40
N CYS A 116 -20.10 -13.97 5.49
CA CYS A 116 -21.31 -13.23 5.82
C CYS A 116 -22.26 -14.08 6.70
N LYS A 117 -23.21 -13.41 7.35
CA LYS A 117 -24.21 -14.11 8.19
C LYS A 117 -24.99 -15.19 7.45
N GLY A 118 -25.23 -15.02 6.14
CA GLY A 118 -25.96 -16.01 5.33
C GLY A 118 -25.15 -17.28 5.04
N CYS A 119 -23.84 -17.14 4.84
CA CYS A 119 -22.93 -18.27 4.56
C CYS A 119 -22.33 -18.88 5.83
N TRP A 120 -22.50 -18.25 6.99
CA TRP A 120 -21.90 -18.73 8.23
C TRP A 120 -22.42 -20.11 8.67
N PRO A 121 -23.74 -20.39 8.64
CA PRO A 121 -24.25 -21.70 9.04
C PRO A 121 -23.66 -22.86 8.24
N SER A 122 -23.35 -22.67 6.96
CA SER A 122 -22.79 -23.72 6.10
C SER A 122 -21.31 -24.04 6.38
N VAL A 123 -20.61 -23.19 7.13
CA VAL A 123 -19.18 -23.40 7.46
C VAL A 123 -18.93 -23.66 8.94
N SER A 124 -19.92 -23.45 9.80
CA SER A 124 -19.82 -23.66 11.25
C SER A 124 -20.84 -24.67 11.79
N GLY A 125 -21.75 -25.17 10.95
CA GLY A 125 -22.92 -25.92 11.40
C GLY A 125 -23.96 -25.07 12.14
N GLY A 126 -23.80 -23.74 12.14
CA GLY A 126 -24.63 -22.81 12.93
C GLY A 126 -24.25 -22.74 14.41
N VAL A 127 -23.15 -23.38 14.83
CA VAL A 127 -22.64 -23.35 16.20
C VAL A 127 -21.46 -22.39 16.30
N THR A 128 -21.38 -21.62 17.40
CA THR A 128 -20.37 -20.56 17.58
C THR A 128 -18.93 -21.06 17.50
N ASP A 129 -18.68 -22.29 17.96
CA ASP A 129 -17.36 -22.92 18.02
C ASP A 129 -17.21 -24.14 17.09
N GLY A 130 -18.16 -24.32 16.15
CA GLY A 130 -18.21 -25.48 15.26
C GLY A 130 -18.93 -26.67 15.90
N ASP A 131 -19.43 -27.57 15.07
CA ASP A 131 -19.97 -28.87 15.47
C ASP A 131 -18.94 -29.99 15.22
N ALA A 132 -19.34 -31.24 15.46
CA ALA A 132 -18.50 -32.40 15.19
C ALA A 132 -18.14 -32.58 13.70
N ASP A 133 -18.98 -32.05 12.80
CA ASP A 133 -18.82 -32.13 11.35
C ASP A 133 -17.87 -31.04 10.81
N HIS A 134 -17.51 -30.04 11.63
CA HIS A 134 -16.59 -28.96 11.31
C HIS A 134 -15.35 -28.94 12.25
N PRO A 135 -14.52 -30.00 12.29
CA PRO A 135 -13.44 -30.16 13.26
C PRO A 135 -12.30 -29.13 13.13
N HIS A 136 -12.21 -28.46 11.98
CA HIS A 136 -11.21 -27.42 11.72
C HIS A 136 -11.76 -26.00 11.87
N TYR A 137 -13.05 -25.88 12.19
CA TYR A 137 -13.66 -24.57 12.37
C TYR A 137 -13.07 -23.87 13.59
N ARG A 138 -12.69 -22.60 13.43
CA ARG A 138 -12.27 -21.74 14.55
C ARG A 138 -12.83 -20.36 14.41
N TYR A 139 -13.54 -19.91 15.44
CA TYR A 139 -14.05 -18.55 15.51
C TYR A 139 -12.93 -17.53 15.77
N GLY A 140 -12.95 -16.44 15.00
CA GLY A 140 -11.93 -15.38 15.01
C GLY A 140 -12.47 -13.97 15.25
N GLY A 141 -13.75 -13.84 15.64
CA GLY A 141 -14.41 -12.57 15.95
C GLY A 141 -15.30 -12.02 14.82
N LEU A 142 -16.05 -10.97 15.15
CA LEU A 142 -16.84 -10.20 14.19
C LEU A 142 -16.01 -9.05 13.61
N TRP A 143 -15.97 -8.95 12.29
CA TRP A 143 -15.47 -7.80 11.57
C TRP A 143 -16.63 -6.86 11.21
N LYS A 144 -16.46 -5.56 11.48
CA LYS A 144 -17.45 -4.51 11.19
C LYS A 144 -16.80 -3.43 10.34
N ASN A 145 -17.51 -2.98 9.31
CA ASN A 145 -17.14 -1.77 8.60
C ASN A 145 -17.34 -0.56 9.53
N ARG A 146 -16.24 0.12 9.88
CA ARG A 146 -16.26 1.30 10.76
C ARG A 146 -16.89 2.53 10.11
N TYR A 147 -17.10 2.48 8.80
CA TYR A 147 -17.70 3.54 8.00
C TYR A 147 -19.15 3.26 7.66
N ALA A 148 -19.67 2.07 7.96
CA ALA A 148 -21.10 1.83 7.90
C ALA A 148 -21.80 2.70 8.94
N ALA A 149 -22.95 3.26 8.57
CA ALA A 149 -23.82 3.93 9.53
C ALA A 149 -24.14 2.96 10.67
N ALA A 150 -24.21 3.48 11.90
CA ALA A 150 -24.71 2.68 13.02
C ALA A 150 -26.13 2.19 12.65
N PRO A 151 -26.46 0.91 12.90
CA PRO A 151 -27.81 0.38 12.65
C PRO A 151 -28.86 1.09 13.52
#